data_AF-A0A443QBU9-F1
#
_entry.id   AF-A0A443QBU9-F1
#
_cell.length_a   1.000
_cell.length_b   1.000
_cell.length_c   1.000
_cell.angle_alpha   90.00
_cell.angle_beta   90.00
_cell.angle_gamma   90.00
#
_symmetry.space_group_name_H-M   'P 1'
#
loop_
_entity.id
_entity.type
_entity.pdbx_description
1 polymer ?
#
loop_
_entity_poly.entity_id
_entity_poly.type
_entity_poly.pdbx_seq_one_letter_code
_entity_poly.pdbx_strand_id
1 'polypeptide(L)'
;MYDFNRFKHIIDIGGNDGEFLSLILAKAPNAKGTVFDQPTTIELAKKNLAKKRLVKDRCYFEAGSFFESVPAGGDWKDQIKSELNR
;
A
#
# COMPACT_ATOMS: atom_id res chain seq x y z
N MET A 1 -16.08 7.11 9.68
CA MET A 1 -15.08 6.17 9.12
C MET A 1 -14.96 6.47 7.64
N TYR A 2 -13.75 6.57 7.09
CA TYR A 2 -13.53 6.89 5.68
C TYR A 2 -13.92 5.68 4.80
N ASP A 3 -14.55 5.93 3.65
CA ASP A 3 -15.03 4.87 2.74
C ASP A 3 -13.99 4.55 1.67
N PHE A 4 -13.26 3.45 1.90
CA PHE A 4 -12.20 2.98 1.01
C PHE A 4 -12.71 2.17 -0.19
N ASN A 5 -14.01 1.86 -0.29
CA ASN A 5 -14.55 1.06 -1.42
C ASN A 5 -14.53 1.80 -2.76
N ARG A 6 -14.35 3.13 -2.73
CA ARG A 6 -14.20 3.95 -3.94
C ARG A 6 -12.87 3.74 -4.68
N PHE A 7 -11.87 3.19 -4.00
CA PHE A 7 -10.53 2.99 -4.58
C PHE A 7 -10.39 1.61 -5.17
N LYS A 8 -9.75 1.53 -6.34
CA LYS A 8 -9.43 0.25 -6.98
C LYS A 8 -8.05 -0.24 -6.55
N HIS A 9 -7.12 0.69 -6.34
CA HIS A 9 -5.76 0.36 -5.92
C HIS A 9 -5.22 1.38 -4.92
N ILE A 10 -4.91 0.89 -3.73
CA ILE A 10 -4.37 1.67 -2.62
C ILE A 10 -2.87 1.38 -2.50
N ILE A 11 -2.03 2.40 -2.38
CA ILE A 11 -0.59 2.20 -2.13
C ILE A 11 -0.28 2.80 -0.77
N ASP A 12 0.33 2.00 0.10
CA ASP A 12 0.74 2.36 1.44
C ASP A 12 2.24 2.66 1.43
N ILE A 13 2.61 3.94 1.36
CA ILE A 13 4.01 4.42 1.35
C ILE A 13 4.51 4.46 2.78
N GLY A 14 5.63 3.80 3.05
CA GLY A 14 6.09 3.61 4.42
C GLY A 14 5.21 2.62 5.19
N GLY A 15 4.56 1.69 4.47
CA GLY A 15 3.56 0.78 5.03
C GLY A 15 4.11 -0.28 6.00
N ASN A 16 5.42 -0.26 6.29
CA ASN A 16 6.07 -1.11 7.28
C ASN A 16 5.78 -2.60 7.06
N ASP A 17 5.22 -3.30 8.05
CA ASP A 17 4.88 -4.72 7.96
C ASP A 17 3.56 -5.01 7.19
N GLY A 18 2.90 -3.97 6.68
CA GLY A 18 1.69 -4.05 5.88
C GLY A 18 0.41 -4.31 6.70
N GLU A 19 0.46 -4.22 8.03
CA GLU A 19 -0.71 -4.41 8.90
C GLU A 19 -1.83 -3.43 8.55
N PHE A 20 -1.49 -2.15 8.37
CA PHE A 20 -2.46 -1.10 8.12
C PHE A 20 -3.22 -1.32 6.80
N LEU A 21 -2.49 -1.51 5.69
CA LEU A 21 -3.09 -1.84 4.40
C LEU A 21 -3.97 -3.11 4.47
N SER A 22 -3.56 -4.12 5.24
CA SER A 22 -4.36 -5.34 5.42
C SER A 22 -5.74 -5.07 6.02
N LEU A 23 -5.81 -4.17 7.01
CA LEU A 23 -7.05 -3.78 7.68
C LEU A 23 -7.96 -2.97 6.75
N ILE A 24 -7.37 -2.14 5.89
CA ILE A 24 -8.10 -1.39 4.86
C ILE A 24 -8.69 -2.36 3.83
N LEU A 25 -7.88 -3.29 3.29
CA LEU A 25 -8.33 -4.24 2.29
C LEU A 25 -9.38 -5.23 2.82
N ALA A 26 -9.40 -5.50 4.13
CA ALA A 26 -10.47 -6.25 4.76
C ALA A 26 -11.83 -5.52 4.73
N LYS A 27 -11.81 -4.18 4.74
CA LYS A 27 -13.01 -3.31 4.65
C LYS A 27 -13.35 -2.89 3.22
N ALA A 28 -12.41 -3.03 2.29
CA ALA A 28 -12.56 -2.76 0.87
C ALA A 28 -12.35 -4.05 0.05
N PRO A 29 -13.35 -4.96 -0.02
CA PRO A 29 -13.19 -6.27 -0.67
C PRO A 29 -12.84 -6.20 -2.16
N ASN A 30 -13.22 -5.11 -2.84
CA ASN A 30 -12.96 -4.91 -4.26
C ASN A 30 -11.62 -4.21 -4.56
N ALA A 31 -10.93 -3.69 -3.53
CA ALA A 31 -9.67 -3.00 -3.71
C ALA A 31 -8.49 -4.00 -3.75
N LYS A 32 -7.44 -3.59 -4.46
CA LYS A 32 -6.08 -4.15 -4.35
C LYS A 32 -5.20 -3.17 -3.58
N GLY A 33 -4.08 -3.65 -3.06
CA GLY A 33 -3.14 -2.83 -2.30
C GLY A 33 -1.68 -3.12 -2.64
N THR A 34 -0.82 -2.10 -2.62
CA THR A 34 0.64 -2.27 -2.66
C THR A 34 1.27 -1.66 -1.41
N VAL A 35 2.09 -2.42 -0.68
CA VAL A 35 3.00 -1.84 0.33
C VAL A 35 4.25 -1.36 -0.40
N PHE A 36 4.63 -0.10 -0.21
CA PHE A 36 5.86 0.47 -0.72
C PHE A 36 6.74 0.97 0.42
N ASP A 37 7.92 0.38 0.57
CA ASP A 37 8.85 0.70 1.66
C ASP A 37 10.29 0.30 1.26
N GLN A 38 11.25 0.52 2.16
CA GLN A 38 12.63 0.09 1.98
C GLN A 38 12.73 -1.42 1.77
N PRO A 39 13.76 -1.90 1.04
CA PRO A 39 13.90 -3.31 0.70
C PRO A 39 13.86 -4.26 1.91
N THR A 40 14.53 -3.89 3.01
CA THR A 40 14.57 -4.69 4.24
C THR A 40 13.19 -4.77 4.91
N THR A 41 12.41 -3.70 4.86
CA THR A 41 11.05 -3.62 5.41
C THR A 41 10.08 -4.48 4.60
N ILE A 42 10.19 -4.45 3.27
CA ILE A 42 9.31 -5.22 2.38
C ILE A 42 9.44 -6.74 2.61
N GLU A 43 10.65 -7.23 2.91
CA GLU A 43 10.83 -8.65 3.24
C GLU A 43 10.14 -9.04 4.56
N LEU A 44 10.08 -8.14 5.54
CA LEU A 44 9.30 -8.34 6.77
C LEU A 44 7.79 -8.33 6.46
N ALA A 45 7.33 -7.38 5.66
CA ALA A 45 5.94 -7.24 5.26
C ALA A 45 5.41 -8.51 4.57
N LYS A 46 6.18 -9.05 3.61
CA LYS A 46 5.86 -10.33 2.94
C LYS A 46 5.66 -11.47 3.92
N LYS A 47 6.55 -11.60 4.92
CA LYS A 47 6.46 -12.66 5.94
C LYS A 47 5.24 -12.51 6.86
N ASN A 48 4.88 -11.28 7.23
CA ASN A 48 3.70 -11.02 8.05
C ASN A 48 2.40 -11.27 7.27
N LEU A 49 2.29 -10.70 6.07
CA LEU A 49 1.08 -10.81 5.24
C LEU A 49 0.86 -12.21 4.66
N ALA A 50 1.90 -13.03 4.49
CA ALA A 50 1.75 -14.44 4.11
C ALA A 50 0.85 -15.23 5.10
N LYS A 51 0.77 -14.80 6.37
CA LYS A 51 -0.09 -15.39 7.40
C LYS A 51 -1.55 -14.93 7.29
N LYS A 52 -1.84 -13.88 6.52
CA LYS A 52 -3.16 -13.25 6.40
C LYS A 52 -3.91 -13.69 5.14
N ARG A 53 -4.59 -14.84 5.22
CA ARG A 53 -5.29 -15.47 4.09
C ARG A 53 -6.31 -14.57 3.38
N LEU A 54 -6.95 -13.63 4.08
CA LEU A 54 -8.05 -12.81 3.54
C LEU A 54 -7.63 -11.76 2.49
N VAL A 55 -6.36 -11.35 2.50
CA VAL A 55 -5.87 -10.24 1.67
C VAL A 55 -4.64 -10.60 0.85
N LYS A 56 -4.08 -11.80 1.05
CA LYS A 56 -2.85 -12.27 0.42
C LYS A 56 -2.87 -12.09 -1.11
N ASP A 57 -3.98 -12.46 -1.76
CA ASP A 57 -4.08 -12.42 -3.23
C ASP A 57 -4.38 -11.02 -3.79
N ARG A 58 -4.57 -10.03 -2.90
CA ARG A 58 -4.86 -8.63 -3.24
C ARG A 58 -3.79 -7.66 -2.75
N CYS A 59 -2.75 -8.15 -2.09
CA CYS A 59 -1.67 -7.35 -1.53
C CYS A 59 -0.37 -7.64 -2.28
N TYR A 60 0.22 -6.57 -2.82
CA TYR A 60 1.47 -6.58 -3.57
C TYR A 60 2.54 -5.80 -2.79
N PHE A 61 3.80 -5.96 -3.20
CA PHE A 61 4.93 -5.36 -2.51
C PHE A 61 5.88 -4.77 -3.53
N GLU A 62 6.32 -3.54 -3.28
CA GLU A 62 7.32 -2.87 -4.10
C GLU A 62 8.35 -2.24 -3.16
N ALA A 63 9.63 -2.51 -3.42
CA ALA A 63 10.72 -1.96 -2.63
C ALA A 63 11.29 -0.72 -3.29
N GLY A 64 11.53 0.33 -2.51
CA GLY A 64 12.16 1.54 -3.01
C GLY A 64 12.27 2.65 -1.96
N SER A 65 12.92 3.74 -2.37
CA SER A 65 13.00 4.97 -1.60
C SER A 65 11.97 5.96 -2.12
N PHE A 66 11.04 6.38 -1.26
CA PHE A 66 10.02 7.38 -1.64
C PHE A 66 10.62 8.74 -2.01
N PHE A 67 11.83 9.03 -1.51
CA PHE A 67 12.57 10.25 -1.86
C PHE A 67 13.05 10.25 -3.31
N GLU A 68 13.19 9.06 -3.92
CA GLU A 68 13.64 8.90 -5.31
C GLU A 68 12.45 8.76 -6.26
N SER A 69 11.51 7.87 -5.91
CA SER A 69 10.34 7.63 -6.74
C SER A 69 9.22 6.98 -5.93
N VAL A 70 8.00 7.11 -6.44
CA VAL A 70 6.82 6.45 -5.91
C VAL A 70 6.15 5.59 -6.99
N PRO A 71 5.56 4.44 -6.63
CA PRO A 71 5.03 3.51 -7.62
C PRO A 71 3.94 4.12 -8.50
N ALA A 72 3.86 3.65 -9.74
CA ALA A 72 2.82 4.06 -10.68
C ALA A 72 1.46 3.41 -10.43
N GLY A 73 0.37 4.13 -10.73
CA GLY A 73 -0.98 3.58 -10.75
C GLY A 73 -1.76 3.62 -9.44
N GLY A 74 -1.25 4.26 -8.38
CA GLY A 74 -2.04 4.53 -7.18
C GLY A 74 -3.04 5.67 -7.39
N ASP A 75 -4.27 5.49 -6.91
CA ASP A 75 -5.35 6.50 -7.00
C ASP A 75 -5.04 7.81 -6.24
N TRP A 76 -3.92 7.87 -5.51
CA TRP A 76 -3.47 8.99 -4.68
C TRP A 76 -2.40 9.89 -5.35
N LYS A 77 -1.91 9.52 -6.54
CA LYS A 77 -0.79 10.23 -7.22
C LYS A 77 -0.99 11.74 -7.38
N ASP A 78 -2.23 12.18 -7.49
CA ASP A 78 -2.55 13.60 -7.67
C ASP A 78 -2.39 14.41 -6.38
N GLN A 79 -2.51 13.78 -5.20
CA GLN A 79 -2.36 14.47 -3.91
C GLN A 79 -0.90 14.79 -3.58
N ILE A 80 0.05 13.86 -3.78
CA ILE A 80 1.47 14.10 -3.42
C ILE A 80 2.13 15.14 -4.33
N LYS A 81 1.80 15.21 -5.62
CA LYS A 81 2.30 16.30 -6.49
C LYS A 81 1.86 17.68 -6.01
N SER A 82 0.69 17.78 -5.39
CA SER A 82 0.18 19.04 -4.85
C SER A 82 0.86 19.47 -3.54
N GLU A 83 1.41 18.52 -2.79
CA GLU A 83 2.09 18.79 -1.50
C GLU A 83 3.60 18.97 -1.66
N LEU A 84 4.25 18.29 -2.61
CA LEU A 84 5.69 18.46 -2.89
C LEU A 84 6.03 19.75 -3.67
N ASN A 85 5.03 20.39 -4.28
CA ASN A 85 5.16 21.69 -4.94
C ASN A 85 4.71 22.86 -4.03
N ARG A 86 4.66 22.66 -2.72
CA ARG A 86 4.41 23.72 -1.72
C ARG A 86 5.68 24.07 -0.96
#